data_AF-A0A6G3S6A6-F1
#
_entry.id   AF-A0A6G3S6A6-F1
#
_cell.length_a   1.000
_cell.length_b   1.000
_cell.length_c   1.000
_cell.angle_alpha   90.00
_cell.angle_beta   90.00
_cell.angle_gamma   90.00
#
_symmetry.space_group_name_H-M   'P 1'
#
loop_
_entity.id
_entity.type
_entity.pdbx_description
1 polymer ?
#
loop_
_entity_poly.entity_id
_entity_poly.type
_entity_poly.pdbx_seq_one_letter_code
_entity_poly.pdbx_strand_id
1 'polypeptide(L)' 'AGRPPLALASRDPAAYVRALTRAGEAAELTARGGLGDFGWLIEPVAVETRGLLVDVADHEEQ' A
#
# COMPACT_ATOMS: atom_id res chain seq x y z
N ALA A 1 -0.84 -8.36 4.81
CA ALA A 1 -0.29 -9.57 5.46
C ALA A 1 0.17 -9.21 6.87
N GLY A 2 0.05 -10.12 7.84
CA GLY A 2 0.38 -9.81 9.24
C GLY A 2 1.88 -9.91 9.54
N ARG A 3 2.29 -9.40 10.72
CA ARG A 3 3.67 -9.54 11.24
C ARG A 3 4.10 -11.02 11.30
N PRO A 4 5.31 -11.39 10.83
CA PRO A 4 5.82 -12.76 10.95
C PRO A 4 6.03 -13.21 12.42
N PRO A 5 6.07 -14.52 12.74
CA PRO A 5 6.29 -15.00 14.10
C PRO A 5 7.66 -14.61 14.68
N LEU A 6 7.69 -14.16 15.94
CA LEU A 6 8.94 -13.75 16.62
C LEU A 6 9.96 -14.88 16.75
N ALA A 7 9.52 -16.15 16.84
CA ALA A 7 10.41 -17.31 16.87
C ALA A 7 11.26 -17.46 15.58
N LEU A 8 10.85 -16.82 14.47
CA LEU A 8 11.68 -16.72 13.27
C LEU A 8 12.82 -15.71 13.47
N ALA A 9 12.58 -14.60 14.17
CA ALA A 9 13.61 -13.59 14.44
C ALA A 9 14.79 -14.18 15.23
N SER A 10 14.53 -15.09 16.17
CA SER A 10 15.59 -15.74 16.96
C SER A 10 16.36 -16.81 16.20
N ARG A 11 15.72 -17.51 15.25
CA ARG A 11 16.33 -18.64 14.52
C ARG A 11 16.99 -18.22 13.20
N ASP A 12 16.39 -17.25 12.51
CA ASP A 12 16.87 -16.70 11.25
C ASP A 12 16.44 -15.21 11.15
N PRO A 13 17.24 -14.29 11.72
CA PRO A 13 16.95 -12.87 11.69
C PRO A 13 16.80 -12.31 10.27
N ALA A 14 17.59 -12.80 9.32
CA ALA A 14 17.58 -12.32 7.95
C ALA A 14 16.29 -12.73 7.22
N ALA A 15 15.80 -13.96 7.42
CA ALA A 15 14.50 -14.37 6.91
C ALA A 15 13.35 -13.60 7.56
N TYR A 16 13.44 -13.32 8.86
CA TYR A 16 12.44 -12.52 9.55
C TYR A 16 12.33 -11.11 8.96
N VAL A 17 13.45 -10.40 8.77
CA VAL A 17 13.44 -9.06 8.19
C VAL A 17 12.88 -9.07 6.77
N ARG A 18 13.30 -10.02 5.91
CA ARG A 18 12.72 -10.13 4.55
C ARG A 18 11.21 -10.37 4.57
N ALA A 19 10.72 -11.23 5.46
CA ALA A 19 9.29 -11.49 5.59
C ALA A 19 8.53 -10.27 6.16
N LEU A 20 9.14 -9.56 7.11
CA LEU A 20 8.58 -8.36 7.72
C LEU A 20 8.49 -7.22 6.71
N THR A 21 9.52 -7.01 5.88
CA THR A 21 9.51 -6.01 4.80
C THR A 21 8.34 -6.26 3.85
N ARG A 22 8.16 -7.49 3.36
CA ARG A 22 7.02 -7.83 2.48
C ARG A 22 5.67 -7.62 3.15
N ALA A 23 5.56 -7.94 4.44
CA ALA A 23 4.34 -7.70 5.20
C ALA A 23 4.07 -6.20 5.38
N GLY A 24 5.12 -5.40 5.58
CA GLY A 24 5.10 -3.95 5.70
C GLY A 24 4.69 -3.27 4.39
N GLU A 25 5.35 -3.57 3.27
CA GLU A 25 5.08 -2.96 1.95
C GLU A 25 3.58 -2.99 1.58
N ALA A 26 2.93 -4.13 1.75
CA ALA A 26 1.49 -4.25 1.51
C ALA A 26 0.64 -3.55 2.59
N ALA A 27 1.10 -3.53 3.85
CA ALA A 27 0.41 -2.89 4.94
C ALA A 27 0.43 -1.36 4.83
N GLU A 28 1.53 -0.76 4.37
CA GLU A 28 1.62 0.69 4.14
C GLU A 28 0.51 1.17 3.19
N LEU A 29 0.18 0.39 2.16
CA LEU A 29 -0.85 0.73 1.17
C LEU A 29 -2.28 0.37 1.59
N THR A 30 -2.49 -0.47 2.60
CA THR A 30 -3.82 -1.05 2.89
C THR A 30 -4.30 -0.84 4.32
N ALA A 31 -3.41 -0.46 5.24
CA ALA A 31 -3.76 -0.19 6.62
C ALA A 31 -4.53 1.13 6.72
N ARG A 32 -5.49 1.19 7.65
CA ARG A 32 -6.16 2.44 8.04
C ARG A 32 -5.12 3.44 8.55
N GLY A 33 -5.19 4.67 8.06
CA GLY A 33 -4.21 5.73 8.27
C GLY A 33 -2.90 5.54 7.50
N GLY A 34 -2.81 4.53 6.63
CA GLY A 34 -1.66 4.27 5.76
C GLY A 34 -1.70 5.09 4.46
N LEU A 35 -0.73 4.85 3.59
CA LEU A 35 -0.58 5.53 2.29
C LEU A 35 -1.77 5.30 1.35
N GLY A 36 -2.52 4.21 1.50
CA GLY A 36 -3.73 3.96 0.72
C GLY A 36 -4.90 4.89 1.01
N ASP A 37 -4.88 5.59 2.15
CA ASP A 37 -5.94 6.53 2.53
C ASP A 37 -5.76 7.91 1.87
N PHE A 38 -4.66 8.14 1.15
CA PHE A 38 -4.42 9.37 0.38
C PHE A 38 -4.92 9.24 -1.07
N GLY A 39 -5.33 10.36 -1.66
CA GLY A 39 -5.59 10.45 -3.10
C GLY A 39 -4.29 10.34 -3.91
N TRP A 40 -4.33 9.60 -5.02
CA TRP A 40 -3.19 9.41 -5.92
C TRP A 40 -3.40 10.22 -7.20
N LEU A 41 -2.44 11.09 -7.53
CA LEU A 41 -2.44 11.82 -8.79
C LEU A 41 -1.94 10.91 -9.92
N ILE A 42 -2.61 10.96 -11.07
CA ILE A 42 -2.27 10.19 -12.26
C ILE A 42 -2.14 11.18 -13.42
N GLU A 43 -0.99 11.14 -14.11
CA GLU A 43 -0.76 11.86 -15.35
C GLU A 43 -0.60 10.86 -16.50
N PRO A 44 -1.53 10.80 -17.46
CA PRO A 44 -1.42 9.91 -18.61
C PRO A 44 -0.33 10.39 -19.57
N VAL A 45 0.55 9.49 -19.99
CA VAL A 45 1.56 9.79 -21.03
C VAL A 45 1.18 9.06 -22.30
N ALA A 46 0.70 9.83 -23.30
CA ALA A 46 0.31 9.32 -24.62
C ALA A 46 -0.76 8.21 -24.60
N VAL A 47 -1.64 8.20 -23.59
CA VAL A 47 -2.77 7.27 -23.47
C VAL A 47 -4.04 8.04 -23.10
N GLU A 48 -5.15 7.70 -23.76
CA GLU A 48 -6.49 8.23 -23.43
C GLU A 48 -7.03 7.54 -22.17
N THR A 49 -7.35 8.30 -21.12
CA THR A 49 -7.85 7.76 -19.84
C THR A 49 -9.36 7.78 -19.67
N ARG A 50 -10.09 8.30 -20.67
CA ARG A 50 -11.55 8.40 -20.58
C ARG A 50 -12.17 7.00 -20.41
N GLY A 51 -12.80 6.77 -19.25
CA GLY A 51 -13.42 5.48 -18.89
C GLY A 51 -12.52 4.50 -18.14
N LEU A 52 -11.25 4.85 -17.89
CA LEU A 52 -10.32 4.05 -17.06
C LEU A 52 -10.28 4.52 -15.60
N LEU A 53 -10.58 5.80 -15.37
CA LEU A 53 -10.58 6.42 -14.04
C LEU A 53 -12.01 6.75 -13.62
N VAL A 54 -12.33 6.48 -12.36
CA VAL A 54 -13.59 6.85 -11.73
C VAL A 54 -13.36 8.18 -11.01
N ASP A 55 -14.28 9.11 -11.21
CA ASP A 55 -14.32 10.35 -10.45
C ASP A 55 -14.81 10.06 -9.03
N VAL A 56 -13.97 10.36 -8.04
CA VAL A 56 -14.26 10.15 -6.63
C VAL A 56 -14.35 11.53 -6.00
N ALA A 57 -15.59 11.96 -5.69
CA ALA A 57 -15.84 13.24 -5.02
C ALA A 57 -14.99 13.34 -3.75
N ASP A 58 -14.29 14.45 -3.61
CA ASP A 58 -13.46 14.71 -2.46
C ASP A 58 -14.29 15.26 -1.29
N HIS A 59 -13.61 15.71 -0.23
CA HIS A 59 -14.29 16.29 0.91
C HIS A 59 -14.77 17.73 0.65
N GLU A 60 -14.24 18.42 -0.37
CA GLU A 60 -14.62 19.79 -0.69
C GLU A 60 -15.89 19.85 -1.55
N GLU A 61 -16.18 18.79 -2.30
CA GLU A 61 -17.37 18.66 -3.15
C GLU A 61 -18.63 18.11 -2.44
N GLN A 62 -18.59 17.93 -1.11
CA GLN A 62 -19.70 17.43 -0.27
C GLN A 62 -20.54 18.52 0.39
#